data_AF-A0A969BML4-F1
#
_entry.id   AF-A0A969BML4-F1
#
_cell.length_a   1.000
_cell.length_b   1.000
_cell.length_c   1.000
_cell.angle_alpha   90.00
_cell.angle_beta   90.00
_cell.angle_gamma   90.00
#
_symmetry.space_group_name_H-M   'P 1'
#
loop_
_entity.id
_entity.type
_entity.pdbx_description
1 polymer ?
#
loop_
_entity_poly.entity_id
_entity_poly.type
_entity_poly.pdbx_seq_one_letter_code
_entity_poly.pdbx_strand_id
1 'polypeptide(L)' 'MAIVSGTGNDDVLLAGATGDTLIGRGGADALIAGVGTDILTGEAGYDQFIFRSHLQTL' A
#
# COMPACT_ATOMS: atom_id res chain seq x y z
N MET A 1 5.72 -8.41 7.72
CA MET A 1 6.69 -7.87 6.77
C MET A 1 6.48 -8.65 5.49
N ALA A 2 5.71 -8.05 4.61
CA ALA A 2 5.40 -8.52 3.28
C ALA A 2 5.90 -7.49 2.26
N ILE A 3 6.20 -7.97 1.06
CA ILE A 3 6.42 -7.14 -0.11
C ILE A 3 5.27 -7.46 -1.06
N VAL A 4 4.44 -6.46 -1.35
CA VAL A 4 3.28 -6.57 -2.24
C VAL A 4 3.56 -5.70 -3.46
N SER A 5 3.46 -6.27 -4.65
CA SER A 5 3.71 -5.54 -5.90
C SER A 5 2.56 -5.74 -6.87
N GLY A 6 2.13 -4.63 -7.48
CA GLY A 6 1.11 -4.59 -8.51
C GLY A 6 1.65 -5.01 -9.88
N THR A 7 0.94 -4.56 -10.89
CA THR A 7 1.10 -4.89 -12.29
C THR A 7 1.31 -3.61 -13.11
N GLY A 8 1.09 -3.64 -14.42
CA GLY A 8 1.09 -2.42 -15.24
C GLY A 8 -0.29 -1.80 -15.40
N ASN A 9 -1.28 -2.24 -14.63
CA ASN A 9 -2.66 -1.76 -14.66
C ASN A 9 -3.05 -1.26 -13.27
N ASP A 10 -4.21 -0.61 -13.20
CA ASP A 10 -4.80 -0.15 -11.94
C ASP A 10 -5.01 -1.31 -10.95
N ASP A 11 -4.33 -1.24 -9.81
CA ASP A 11 -4.32 -2.26 -8.76
C ASP A 11 -4.81 -1.71 -7.41
N VAL A 12 -5.27 -2.63 -6.55
CA VAL A 12 -5.55 -2.34 -5.12
C VAL A 12 -4.63 -3.19 -4.27
N LEU A 13 -3.71 -2.53 -3.56
CA LEU A 13 -2.70 -3.17 -2.73
C LEU A 13 -3.00 -2.88 -1.26
N LEU A 14 -2.91 -3.90 -0.41
CA LEU A 14 -3.20 -3.78 1.03
C LEU A 14 -2.03 -4.32 1.85
N ALA A 15 -1.50 -3.47 2.75
CA ALA A 15 -0.57 -3.87 3.79
C ALA A 15 -1.29 -4.55 4.97
N GLY A 16 -0.57 -5.44 5.65
CA GLY A 16 -1.03 -6.20 6.80
C GLY A 16 -0.84 -5.48 8.12
N ALA A 17 -0.69 -6.25 9.22
CA ALA A 17 -0.59 -5.71 10.57
C ALA A 17 0.85 -5.41 11.04
N THR A 18 1.81 -5.48 10.12
CA THR A 18 3.23 -5.27 10.36
C THR A 18 3.74 -4.25 9.36
N GLY A 19 4.90 -3.64 9.61
CA GLY A 19 5.54 -2.84 8.57
C GLY A 19 5.76 -3.66 7.29
N ASP A 20 5.22 -3.20 6.19
CA ASP A 20 5.21 -3.85 4.87
C ASP A 20 5.64 -2.87 3.76
N THR A 21 6.01 -3.39 2.60
CA THR A 21 6.36 -2.60 1.41
C THR A 21 5.36 -2.85 0.29
N LEU A 22 4.73 -1.80 -0.23
CA LEU A 22 3.80 -1.83 -1.37
C LEU A 22 4.40 -1.08 -2.57
N ILE A 23 4.37 -1.69 -3.76
CA ILE A 23 4.86 -1.11 -5.01
C ILE A 23 3.78 -1.23 -6.10
N GLY A 24 3.20 -0.10 -6.52
CA GLY A 24 2.11 -0.02 -7.52
C GLY A 24 2.53 -0.42 -8.93
N ARG A 25 3.62 0.20 -9.40
CA ARG A 25 4.25 0.06 -10.72
C ARG A 25 3.62 0.92 -11.80
N GLY A 26 2.62 0.42 -12.53
CA GLY A 26 2.00 1.18 -13.61
C GLY A 26 0.49 1.12 -13.49
N GLY A 27 -0.20 2.20 -13.80
CA GLY A 27 -1.65 2.30 -13.62
C GLY A 27 -1.99 3.31 -12.53
N ALA A 28 -3.28 3.55 -12.30
CA ALA A 28 -3.74 4.38 -11.19
C ALA A 28 -4.08 3.49 -9.99
N ASP A 29 -3.15 3.37 -9.06
CA ASP A 29 -3.25 2.37 -7.98
C ASP A 29 -3.84 2.94 -6.69
N ALA A 30 -4.45 2.05 -5.90
CA ALA A 30 -4.82 2.34 -4.51
C ALA A 30 -3.94 1.52 -3.55
N LEU A 31 -2.98 2.19 -2.90
CA LEU A 31 -2.07 1.58 -1.93
C LEU A 31 -2.58 1.88 -0.52
N ILE A 32 -3.06 0.84 0.17
CA ILE A 32 -3.68 0.95 1.48
C ILE A 32 -2.67 0.50 2.54
N ALA A 33 -2.21 1.45 3.35
CA ALA A 33 -1.34 1.19 4.49
C ALA A 33 -2.10 0.41 5.58
N GLY A 34 -1.34 -0.39 6.32
CA GLY A 34 -1.80 -1.25 7.39
C GLY A 34 -1.27 -0.78 8.74
N VAL A 35 -1.24 -1.68 9.72
CA VAL A 35 -0.65 -1.36 11.02
C VAL A 35 0.86 -1.50 10.94
N GLY A 36 1.58 -0.54 11.49
CA GLY A 36 3.04 -0.56 11.54
C GLY A 36 3.64 0.52 10.64
N THR A 37 4.95 0.41 10.42
CA THR A 37 5.67 1.36 9.57
C THR A 37 5.78 0.78 8.17
N ASP A 38 4.92 1.27 7.27
CA ASP A 38 4.87 0.81 5.88
C ASP A 38 5.65 1.73 4.93
N ILE A 39 6.11 1.17 3.80
CA ILE A 39 6.69 1.90 2.67
C ILE A 39 5.80 1.69 1.46
N LEU A 40 5.22 2.78 0.93
CA LEU A 40 4.32 2.74 -0.22
C LEU A 40 4.97 3.51 -1.37
N THR A 41 5.10 2.89 -2.55
CA THR A 41 5.60 3.52 -3.78
C THR A 41 4.61 3.28 -4.91
N GLY A 42 4.01 4.33 -5.47
CA GLY A 42 3.06 4.21 -6.59
C GLY A 42 3.74 3.92 -7.93
N GLU A 43 4.90 4.54 -8.17
CA GLU A 43 5.57 4.59 -9.47
C GLU A 43 4.78 5.40 -10.52
N ALA A 44 4.38 4.81 -11.65
CA ALA A 44 3.83 5.54 -12.78
C ALA A 44 2.29 5.52 -12.82
N GLY A 45 1.67 6.69 -12.64
CA GLY A 45 0.24 6.88 -12.80
C GLY A 45 -0.33 7.85 -11.77
N TYR A 46 -1.64 7.81 -11.56
CA TYR A 46 -2.33 8.67 -10.60
C TYR A 46 -2.74 7.86 -9.38
N ASP A 47 -1.80 7.68 -8.47
CA ASP A 47 -1.96 6.78 -7.32
C ASP A 47 -2.62 7.45 -6.11
N GLN A 48 -3.29 6.64 -5.30
CA GLN A 48 -3.89 7.01 -4.04
C GLN A 48 -3.21 6.26 -2.89
N PHE A 49 -2.67 7.02 -1.94
CA PHE A 49 -2.11 6.49 -0.69
C PHE A 49 -3.15 6.63 0.41
N ILE A 50 -3.66 5.49 0.89
CA ILE A 50 -4.77 5.45 1.83
C ILE A 50 -4.23 5.03 3.20
N PHE A 51 -4.25 5.95 4.15
CA PHE A 51 -3.91 5.72 5.55
C PHE A 51 -5.18 5.63 6.38
N ARG A 52 -5.38 4.49 7.04
CA ARG A 52 -6.53 4.27 7.93
C ARG A 52 -6.10 4.47 9.37
N SER A 53 -6.94 5.08 10.19
CA SER A 53 -6.72 5.09 11.63
C SER A 53 -6.92 3.67 12.15
N HIS A 54 -5.85 3.09 12.69
CA HIS A 54 -5.93 1.85 13.42
C HIS A 54 -6.15 2.16 14.90
N LEU A 55 -7.31 1.78 15.42
CA LEU A 55 -7.51 1.75 16.85
C LEU A 55 -6.71 0.56 17.40
N GLN A 56 -5.48 0.80 17.82
CA GLN A 56 -4.74 -0.17 18.61
C GLN A 56 -5.34 -0.17 20.01
N THR A 57 -6.17 -1.18 20.30
CA THR A 57 -6.52 -1.50 21.68
C THR A 57 -5.30 -2.09 22.36
N LEU A 58 -4.79 -1.41 23.39
CA LEU A 58 -3.69 -1.84 24.26
C LEU A 58 -4.04 -3.13 25.02
#